data_AF-A0AA39P2M4-F1
#
_entry.id   AF-A0AA39P2M4-F1
#
_cell.length_a   1.000
_cell.length_b   1.000
_cell.length_c   1.000
_cell.angle_alpha   90.00
_cell.angle_beta   90.00
_cell.angle_gamma   90.00
#
_symmetry.space_group_name_H-M   'P 1'
#
loop_
_entity.id
_entity.type
_entity.pdbx_description
1 polymer ?
#
loop_
_entity_poly.entity_id
_entity_poly.type
_entity_poly.pdbx_seq_one_letter_code
_entity_poly.pdbx_strand_id
1 'polypeptide(L)'
;MDLSTIQTLLREKVVQNFEINRENRVRVAEVEGDLIIKYGTSVRAGEGIAMRIVAAQTLIPVPEVISIVEDRETTYVVQRKLTGIHLSEIIDDLDEAIGLRIQEQLRHILTQLSFVTPLEEGRQLTKLGKSPVERGDGTVGVAVGGLVGLPEWTGGLFSVFQPSRLTSPPKFLGTTLDLLAKLQKIGRLRPDKAQTHLPFIDATRPLVFCHGDFCPENILIHDGAVSGTIDWEVAGWYPYFWTAWFGATTGNFKNHRIWSDWRSRLIEPYDKDCTAFGHIFAQAEVWTP
;
A
#
# COMPACT_ATOMS: atom_id res chain seq x y z
N MET A 1 -2.60 -20.05 -9.75
CA MET A 1 -1.35 -20.83 -9.76
C MET A 1 -1.10 -21.30 -8.34
N ASP A 2 -0.96 -22.61 -8.13
CA ASP A 2 -0.78 -23.20 -6.79
C ASP A 2 0.68 -23.11 -6.29
N LEU A 3 0.88 -23.44 -5.01
CA LEU A 3 2.20 -23.42 -4.36
C LEU A 3 3.23 -24.30 -5.07
N SER A 4 2.84 -25.49 -5.52
CA SER A 4 3.76 -26.45 -6.14
C SER A 4 4.33 -25.91 -7.45
N THR A 5 3.49 -25.24 -8.24
CA THR A 5 3.85 -24.58 -9.48
C THR A 5 4.78 -23.40 -9.22
N ILE A 6 4.44 -22.55 -8.24
CA ILE A 6 5.26 -21.40 -7.83
C ILE A 6 6.66 -21.84 -7.43
N GLN A 7 6.77 -22.83 -6.54
CA GLN A 7 8.06 -23.35 -6.07
C GLN A 7 8.88 -23.98 -7.18
N THR A 8 8.23 -24.58 -8.19
CA THR A 8 8.91 -25.15 -9.36
C THR A 8 9.47 -24.06 -10.26
N LEU A 9 8.69 -23.01 -10.56
CA LEU A 9 9.15 -21.85 -11.32
C LEU A 9 10.35 -21.16 -10.63
N LEU A 10 10.31 -21.01 -9.30
CA LEU A 10 11.39 -20.44 -8.51
C LEU A 10 12.67 -21.30 -8.50
N ARG A 11 12.56 -22.62 -8.73
CA ARG A 11 13.74 -23.52 -8.81
C ARG A 11 14.33 -23.58 -10.21
N GLU A 12 13.48 -23.58 -11.24
CA GLU A 12 13.87 -23.99 -12.59
C GLU A 12 14.02 -22.83 -13.57
N LYS A 13 13.33 -21.69 -13.34
CA LYS A 13 13.08 -20.68 -14.38
C LYS A 13 13.28 -19.23 -13.92
N VAL A 14 14.12 -19.01 -12.91
CA VAL A 14 14.43 -17.64 -12.44
C VAL A 14 15.38 -17.00 -13.45
N VAL A 15 14.88 -15.97 -14.14
CA VAL A 15 15.66 -15.19 -15.12
C VAL A 15 16.49 -14.15 -14.39
N GLN A 16 15.91 -13.50 -13.38
CA GLN A 16 16.58 -12.52 -12.52
C GLN A 16 16.03 -12.63 -11.10
N ASN A 17 16.93 -12.58 -10.11
CA ASN A 17 16.58 -12.58 -8.70
C ASN A 17 17.06 -11.27 -8.06
N PHE A 18 16.14 -10.54 -7.46
CA PHE A 18 16.42 -9.29 -6.78
C PHE A 18 16.21 -9.49 -5.29
N GLU A 19 17.29 -9.32 -4.52
CA GLU A 19 17.20 -9.17 -3.07
C GLU A 19 17.08 -7.69 -2.74
N ILE A 20 15.89 -7.27 -2.34
CA ILE A 20 15.60 -5.85 -2.03
C ILE A 20 16.21 -5.46 -0.66
N ASN A 21 16.55 -6.43 0.20
CA ASN A 21 17.19 -6.18 1.49
C ASN A 21 18.18 -7.32 1.87
N ARG A 22 19.41 -6.96 2.28
CA ARG A 22 20.47 -7.90 2.68
C ARG A 22 20.11 -8.76 3.93
N GLU A 23 19.06 -8.43 4.67
CA GLU A 23 18.50 -9.24 5.78
C GLU A 23 17.34 -10.17 5.34
N ASN A 24 16.97 -10.13 4.06
CA ASN A 24 16.29 -11.16 3.27
C ASN A 24 14.94 -11.72 3.80
N ARG A 25 13.95 -10.84 3.97
CA ARG A 25 12.52 -11.22 4.19
C ARG A 25 11.59 -10.96 3.00
N VAL A 26 12.07 -10.33 1.93
CA VAL A 26 11.34 -10.10 0.67
C VAL A 26 12.28 -10.36 -0.50
N ARG A 27 11.83 -11.13 -1.48
CA ARG A 27 12.54 -11.49 -2.70
C ARG A 27 11.62 -11.28 -3.89
N VAL A 28 12.19 -10.87 -5.02
CA VAL A 28 11.46 -10.72 -6.27
C VAL A 28 12.18 -11.51 -7.35
N ALA A 29 11.46 -12.46 -7.95
CA ALA A 29 11.96 -13.25 -9.07
C ALA A 29 11.14 -12.94 -10.32
N GLU A 30 11.84 -12.59 -11.41
CA GLU A 30 11.26 -12.62 -12.75
C GLU A 30 11.40 -14.04 -13.29
N VAL A 31 10.27 -14.63 -13.64
CA VAL A 31 10.19 -16.00 -14.19
C VAL A 31 9.71 -15.94 -15.64
N GLU A 32 9.64 -17.09 -16.30
CA GLU A 32 9.33 -17.20 -17.72
C GLU A 32 8.12 -16.35 -18.16
N GLY A 33 8.31 -15.57 -19.23
CA GLY A 33 7.32 -14.66 -19.78
C GLY A 33 7.37 -13.28 -19.13
N ASP A 34 6.20 -12.74 -18.80
CA ASP A 34 5.99 -11.45 -18.13
C ASP A 34 5.58 -11.66 -16.66
N LEU A 35 6.03 -12.73 -16.01
CA LEU A 35 5.62 -13.08 -14.65
C LEU A 35 6.66 -12.68 -13.60
N ILE A 36 6.17 -12.05 -12.54
CA ILE A 36 6.93 -11.69 -11.34
C ILE A 36 6.37 -12.47 -10.15
N ILE A 37 7.26 -13.03 -9.34
CA ILE A 37 6.94 -13.65 -8.06
C ILE A 37 7.62 -12.84 -6.95
N LYS A 38 6.83 -12.10 -6.16
CA LYS A 38 7.29 -11.46 -4.92
C LYS A 38 7.01 -12.42 -3.77
N TYR A 39 8.03 -12.80 -3.01
CA TYR A 39 7.90 -13.80 -1.96
C TYR A 39 8.82 -13.57 -0.77
N GLY A 40 8.40 -14.03 0.41
CA GLY A 40 9.21 -13.97 1.62
C GLY A 40 8.37 -13.84 2.89
N THR A 41 9.05 -13.78 4.03
CA THR A 41 8.41 -13.71 5.36
C THR A 41 7.86 -12.33 5.71
N SER A 42 8.22 -11.29 4.96
CA SER A 42 7.66 -9.94 5.08
C SER A 42 6.73 -9.55 3.94
N VAL A 43 6.55 -10.42 2.94
CA VAL A 43 5.53 -10.22 1.90
C VAL A 43 4.16 -10.46 2.51
N ARG A 44 3.19 -9.61 2.17
CA ARG A 44 1.84 -9.65 2.73
C ARG A 44 0.82 -9.92 1.63
N ALA A 45 -0.14 -10.80 1.91
CA ALA A 45 -1.26 -11.04 0.99
C ALA A 45 -2.05 -9.76 0.69
N GLY A 46 -2.04 -8.80 1.63
CA GLY A 46 -2.65 -7.47 1.48
C GLY A 46 -2.18 -6.70 0.25
N GLU A 47 -0.92 -6.87 -0.18
CA GLU A 47 -0.39 -6.21 -1.39
C GLU A 47 -1.14 -6.66 -2.65
N GLY A 48 -1.22 -7.97 -2.89
CA GLY A 48 -1.95 -8.51 -4.04
C GLY A 48 -3.45 -8.24 -3.97
N ILE A 49 -4.01 -8.15 -2.76
CA ILE A 49 -5.44 -7.87 -2.56
C ILE A 49 -5.74 -6.40 -2.86
N ALA A 50 -4.88 -5.47 -2.45
CA ALA A 50 -4.98 -4.05 -2.80
C ALA A 50 -5.01 -3.86 -4.31
N MET A 51 -4.07 -4.46 -5.05
CA MET A 51 -4.05 -4.41 -6.51
C MET A 51 -5.34 -4.94 -7.14
N ARG A 52 -5.89 -6.05 -6.61
CA ARG A 52 -7.17 -6.60 -7.11
C ARG A 52 -8.36 -5.67 -6.86
N ILE A 53 -8.41 -5.01 -5.71
CA ILE A 53 -9.46 -4.03 -5.37
C ILE A 53 -9.36 -2.83 -6.32
N VAL A 54 -8.17 -2.29 -6.52
CA VAL A 54 -7.91 -1.15 -7.42
C VAL A 54 -8.29 -1.49 -8.85
N ALA A 55 -7.84 -2.64 -9.37
CA ALA A 55 -8.15 -3.09 -10.72
C ALA A 55 -9.65 -3.35 -10.94
N ALA A 56 -10.42 -3.66 -9.89
CA ALA A 56 -11.85 -3.92 -9.99
C ALA A 56 -12.71 -2.64 -10.04
N GLN A 57 -12.19 -1.50 -9.56
CA GLN A 57 -12.97 -0.28 -9.35
C GLN A 57 -12.44 0.93 -10.11
N THR A 58 -11.28 0.83 -10.74
CA THR A 58 -10.57 1.97 -11.34
C THR A 58 -9.95 1.60 -12.68
N LEU A 59 -9.47 2.62 -13.39
CA LEU A 59 -8.64 2.48 -14.59
C LEU A 59 -7.14 2.63 -14.28
N ILE A 60 -6.75 2.58 -13.01
CA ILE A 60 -5.35 2.73 -12.60
C ILE A 60 -4.57 1.49 -13.08
N PRO A 61 -3.45 1.68 -13.79
CA PRO A 61 -2.62 0.56 -14.23
C PRO A 61 -1.88 -0.03 -13.03
N VAL A 62 -2.27 -1.25 -12.64
CA VAL A 62 -1.63 -2.04 -11.59
C VAL A 62 -1.25 -3.42 -12.12
N PRO A 63 -0.25 -4.11 -11.55
CA PRO A 63 0.07 -5.48 -11.91
C PRO A 63 -1.16 -6.40 -11.85
N GLU A 64 -1.35 -7.22 -12.87
CA GLU A 64 -2.40 -8.24 -12.84
C GLU A 64 -1.98 -9.35 -11.87
N VAL A 65 -2.68 -9.48 -10.74
CA VAL A 65 -2.40 -10.50 -9.73
C VAL A 65 -3.02 -11.85 -10.10
N ILE A 66 -2.15 -12.78 -10.48
CA ILE A 66 -2.49 -14.15 -10.90
C ILE A 66 -2.85 -15.02 -9.69
N SER A 67 -2.01 -15.03 -8.64
CA SER A 67 -2.29 -15.77 -7.40
C SER A 67 -1.63 -15.15 -6.19
N ILE A 68 -2.21 -15.46 -5.02
CA ILE A 68 -1.68 -15.09 -3.71
C ILE A 68 -1.73 -16.37 -2.88
N VAL A 69 -0.57 -16.83 -2.41
CA VAL A 69 -0.42 -18.10 -1.70
C VAL A 69 0.38 -17.86 -0.43
N GLU A 70 -0.06 -18.42 0.70
CA GLU A 70 0.64 -18.34 1.98
C GLU A 70 1.05 -19.75 2.45
N ASP A 71 2.34 -19.99 2.68
CA ASP A 71 2.86 -21.27 3.19
C ASP A 71 3.68 -21.06 4.47
N ARG A 72 3.18 -21.57 5.60
CA ARG A 72 3.73 -21.47 6.97
C ARG A 72 4.13 -20.06 7.40
N GLU A 73 5.24 -19.55 6.87
CA GLU A 73 5.83 -18.23 7.14
C GLU A 73 6.07 -17.39 5.88
N THR A 74 5.93 -17.96 4.67
CA THR A 74 6.22 -17.28 3.41
C THR A 74 4.93 -16.95 2.68
N THR A 75 4.78 -15.69 2.29
CA THR A 75 3.74 -15.28 1.34
C THR A 75 4.35 -15.20 -0.06
N TYR A 76 3.58 -15.58 -1.06
CA TYR A 76 3.89 -15.47 -2.48
C TYR A 76 2.79 -14.66 -3.17
N VAL A 77 3.18 -13.58 -3.86
CA VAL A 77 2.32 -12.80 -4.74
C VAL A 77 2.84 -12.98 -6.17
N VAL A 78 2.04 -13.64 -7.01
CA VAL A 78 2.35 -13.86 -8.43
C VAL A 78 1.58 -12.85 -9.25
N GLN A 79 2.29 -12.08 -10.07
CA GLN A 79 1.70 -10.99 -10.84
C GLN A 79 2.37 -10.82 -12.20
N ARG A 80 1.72 -10.09 -13.10
CA ARG A 80 2.31 -9.65 -14.37
C ARG A 80 3.28 -8.48 -14.14
N LYS A 81 4.40 -8.48 -14.85
CA LYS A 81 5.33 -7.36 -14.98
C LYS A 81 4.66 -6.26 -15.79
N LEU A 82 4.73 -5.04 -15.28
CA LEU A 82 4.35 -3.86 -16.05
C LEU A 82 5.55 -3.36 -16.85
N THR A 83 5.28 -2.80 -18.02
CA THR A 83 6.33 -2.21 -18.88
C THR A 83 6.54 -0.75 -18.48
N GLY A 84 7.80 -0.35 -18.32
CA GLY A 84 8.15 1.05 -18.08
C GLY A 84 9.46 1.19 -17.31
N ILE A 85 9.95 2.42 -17.24
CA ILE A 85 11.06 2.85 -16.39
C ILE A 85 10.50 3.60 -15.19
N HIS A 86 11.19 3.56 -14.05
CA HIS A 86 10.70 4.25 -12.86
C HIS A 86 10.74 5.76 -13.08
N LEU A 87 9.71 6.48 -12.61
CA LEU A 87 9.67 7.94 -12.72
C LEU A 87 10.88 8.56 -12.01
N SER A 88 11.34 7.99 -10.89
CA SER A 88 12.54 8.44 -10.16
C SER A 88 13.80 8.49 -11.03
N GLU A 89 13.91 7.63 -12.05
CA GLU A 89 15.07 7.57 -12.93
C GLU A 89 15.10 8.70 -13.96
N ILE A 90 13.94 9.25 -14.31
CA ILE A 90 13.81 10.22 -15.42
C ILE A 90 13.25 11.57 -15.01
N ILE A 91 12.70 11.71 -13.80
CA ILE A 91 11.92 12.87 -13.37
C ILE A 91 12.67 14.20 -13.54
N ASP A 92 13.99 14.19 -13.35
CA ASP A 92 14.83 15.38 -13.45
C ASP A 92 15.14 15.79 -14.90
N ASP A 93 14.98 14.87 -15.86
CA ASP A 93 15.30 15.05 -17.29
C ASP A 93 14.05 15.13 -18.18
N LEU A 94 12.85 15.08 -17.60
CA LEU A 94 11.60 15.15 -18.35
C LEU A 94 11.42 16.53 -19.00
N ASP A 95 11.02 16.51 -20.27
CA ASP A 95 10.46 17.69 -20.93
C ASP A 95 9.24 18.23 -20.16
N GLU A 96 9.10 19.55 -20.08
CA GLU A 96 8.05 20.21 -19.29
C GLU A 96 6.64 19.76 -19.71
N ALA A 97 6.38 19.63 -21.01
CA ALA A 97 5.07 19.21 -21.50
C ALA A 97 4.78 17.74 -21.17
N ILE A 98 5.79 16.86 -21.20
CA ILE A 98 5.66 15.47 -20.72
C ILE A 98 5.39 15.47 -19.21
N GLY A 99 6.16 16.22 -18.43
CA GLY A 99 6.01 16.32 -16.98
C GLY A 99 4.62 16.80 -16.55
N LEU A 100 4.05 17.78 -17.25
CA LEU A 100 2.68 18.25 -17.02
C LEU A 100 1.63 17.16 -17.32
N ARG A 101 1.81 16.39 -18.41
CA ARG A 101 0.91 15.26 -18.71
C ARG A 101 0.97 14.17 -17.66
N ILE A 102 2.16 13.86 -17.16
CA ILE A 102 2.34 12.88 -16.08
C ILE A 102 1.66 13.40 -14.80
N GLN A 103 1.90 14.64 -14.39
CA GLN A 103 1.22 15.24 -13.23
C GLN A 103 -0.31 15.15 -13.34
N GLU A 104 -0.87 15.44 -14.52
CA GLU A 104 -2.30 15.31 -14.78
C GLU A 104 -2.79 13.86 -14.54
N GLN A 105 -2.07 12.87 -15.07
CA GLN A 105 -2.40 11.46 -14.86
C GLN A 105 -2.28 11.04 -13.39
N LEU A 106 -1.24 11.50 -12.67
CA LEU A 106 -1.06 11.22 -11.25
C LEU A 106 -2.21 11.79 -10.41
N ARG A 107 -2.70 13.00 -10.72
CA ARG A 107 -3.87 13.58 -10.05
C ARG A 107 -5.16 12.78 -10.34
N HIS A 108 -5.33 12.26 -11.56
CA HIS A 108 -6.43 11.35 -11.87
C HIS A 108 -6.32 10.02 -11.11
N ILE A 109 -5.11 9.49 -10.92
CA ILE A 109 -4.87 8.29 -10.11
C ILE A 109 -5.27 8.56 -8.65
N LEU A 110 -4.76 9.63 -8.04
CA LEU A 110 -5.08 10.00 -6.65
C LEU A 110 -6.58 10.22 -6.45
N THR A 111 -7.26 10.84 -7.42
CA THR A 111 -8.71 11.04 -7.39
C THR A 111 -9.45 9.72 -7.45
N GLN A 112 -9.11 8.82 -8.38
CA GLN A 112 -9.73 7.49 -8.48
C GLN A 112 -9.55 6.68 -7.19
N LEU A 113 -8.36 6.70 -6.59
CA LEU A 113 -8.11 6.02 -5.30
C LEU A 113 -9.03 6.53 -4.19
N SER A 114 -9.31 7.83 -4.14
CA SER A 114 -10.20 8.39 -3.12
C SER A 114 -11.66 7.88 -3.19
N PHE A 115 -12.06 7.30 -4.32
CA PHE A 115 -13.39 6.71 -4.52
C PHE A 115 -13.42 5.18 -4.39
N VAL A 116 -12.28 4.52 -4.16
CA VAL A 116 -12.23 3.06 -3.98
C VAL A 116 -12.87 2.68 -2.64
N THR A 117 -13.94 1.89 -2.74
CA THR A 117 -14.67 1.38 -1.57
C THR A 117 -14.22 -0.03 -1.18
N PRO A 118 -14.36 -0.40 0.10
CA PRO A 118 -14.17 -1.79 0.51
C PRO A 118 -15.13 -2.71 -0.22
N LEU A 119 -14.63 -3.85 -0.68
CA LEU A 119 -15.50 -4.90 -1.20
C LEU A 119 -16.25 -5.55 -0.03
N GLU A 120 -17.57 -5.58 -0.08
CA GLU A 120 -18.37 -6.29 0.94
C GLU A 120 -17.98 -7.78 0.98
N GLU A 121 -17.79 -8.31 2.20
CA GLU A 121 -17.27 -9.65 2.50
C GLU A 121 -17.79 -10.75 1.56
N GLY A 122 -16.88 -11.58 1.03
CA GLY A 122 -17.14 -12.89 0.43
C GLY A 122 -17.91 -12.92 -0.91
N ARG A 123 -18.89 -12.05 -1.13
CA ARG A 123 -19.78 -12.08 -2.31
C ARG A 123 -19.25 -11.32 -3.52
N GLN A 124 -18.46 -10.27 -3.32
CA GLN A 124 -17.87 -9.51 -4.45
C GLN A 124 -16.54 -10.12 -4.91
N LEU A 125 -15.73 -10.67 -3.99
CA LEU A 125 -14.47 -11.36 -4.34
C LEU A 125 -14.70 -12.65 -5.15
N THR A 126 -15.78 -13.39 -4.85
CA THR A 126 -16.20 -14.57 -5.63
C THR A 126 -16.72 -14.21 -7.02
N LYS A 127 -17.34 -13.03 -7.20
CA LYS A 127 -17.75 -12.51 -8.52
C LYS A 127 -16.60 -11.99 -9.38
N LEU A 128 -15.49 -11.58 -8.77
CA LEU A 128 -14.30 -11.08 -9.46
C LEU A 128 -13.41 -12.20 -10.04
N GLY A 129 -13.78 -13.47 -9.88
CA GLY A 129 -13.08 -14.61 -10.49
C GLY A 129 -11.63 -14.81 -10.03
N LYS A 130 -11.20 -14.19 -8.93
CA LYS A 130 -9.79 -14.08 -8.53
C LYS A 130 -9.56 -14.73 -7.17
N SER A 131 -8.79 -15.82 -7.23
CA SER A 131 -8.45 -16.78 -6.16
C SER A 131 -8.44 -16.18 -4.75
N PRO A 132 -9.20 -16.73 -3.80
CA PRO A 132 -8.97 -16.45 -2.38
C PRO A 132 -7.51 -16.70 -1.99
N VAL A 133 -7.06 -16.16 -0.86
CA VAL A 133 -5.71 -16.46 -0.35
C VAL A 133 -5.68 -17.97 -0.06
N GLU A 134 -4.95 -18.71 -0.87
CA GLU A 134 -4.76 -20.15 -0.66
C GLU A 134 -3.69 -20.31 0.40
N ARG A 135 -4.07 -20.90 1.53
CA ARG A 135 -3.14 -21.31 2.57
C ARG A 135 -2.51 -22.64 2.18
N GLY A 136 -1.28 -22.87 2.65
CA GLY A 136 -0.51 -24.10 2.38
C GLY A 136 -1.17 -25.39 2.91
N ASP A 137 -2.24 -25.27 3.70
CA ASP A 137 -3.10 -26.39 4.12
C ASP A 137 -4.29 -26.63 3.16
N GLY A 138 -4.36 -25.91 2.04
CA GLY A 138 -5.45 -25.97 1.06
C GLY A 138 -6.71 -25.19 1.46
N THR A 139 -6.69 -24.46 2.59
CA THR A 139 -7.82 -23.61 2.99
C THR A 139 -7.79 -22.25 2.29
N VAL A 140 -8.97 -21.68 2.09
CA VAL A 140 -9.19 -20.46 1.32
C VAL A 140 -9.63 -19.35 2.28
N GLY A 141 -8.78 -18.32 2.43
CA GLY A 141 -9.01 -17.18 3.32
C GLY A 141 -9.29 -15.88 2.57
N VAL A 142 -10.04 -14.96 3.21
CA VAL A 142 -10.20 -13.58 2.74
C VAL A 142 -9.41 -12.66 3.67
N ALA A 143 -8.23 -12.22 3.24
CA ALA A 143 -7.50 -11.17 3.92
C ALA A 143 -8.00 -9.81 3.41
N VAL A 144 -9.08 -9.28 3.99
CA VAL A 144 -9.40 -7.87 3.73
C VAL A 144 -8.29 -7.03 4.36
N GLY A 145 -7.77 -6.07 3.58
CA GLY A 145 -6.65 -5.21 3.94
C GLY A 145 -6.78 -4.65 5.35
N GLY A 146 -5.70 -4.83 6.12
CA GLY A 146 -5.55 -4.26 7.44
C GLY A 146 -5.79 -2.77 7.34
N LEU A 147 -6.88 -2.34 7.97
CA LEU A 147 -7.31 -0.95 7.98
C LEU A 147 -6.21 0.00 8.46
N VAL A 148 -5.24 -0.52 9.19
CA VAL A 148 -3.88 -0.06 9.08
C VAL A 148 -2.97 -1.27 9.23
N GLY A 149 -2.05 -1.45 8.29
CA GLY A 149 -1.07 -2.52 8.34
C GLY A 149 0.23 -2.04 7.72
N LEU A 150 0.98 -1.19 8.43
CA LEU A 150 2.31 -0.81 7.98
C LEU A 150 3.29 -1.97 8.20
N PRO A 151 4.25 -2.22 7.28
CA PRO A 151 5.30 -3.22 7.42
C PRO A 151 6.05 -3.12 8.75
N GLU A 152 6.65 -4.22 9.22
CA GLU A 152 7.45 -4.18 10.46
C GLU A 152 8.61 -3.18 10.38
N TRP A 153 9.16 -3.00 9.17
CA TRP A 153 10.28 -2.10 8.91
C TRP A 153 9.93 -0.62 9.03
N THR A 154 8.65 -0.22 8.98
CA THR A 154 8.28 1.20 9.12
C THR A 154 8.66 1.78 10.47
N GLY A 155 8.88 0.94 11.50
CA GLY A 155 9.48 1.32 12.78
C GLY A 155 8.78 2.43 13.56
N GLY A 156 9.26 2.73 14.77
CA GLY A 156 8.89 3.93 15.55
C GLY A 156 7.40 4.28 15.59
N LEU A 157 7.08 5.50 15.13
CA LEU A 157 5.74 6.10 15.04
C LEU A 157 4.69 5.20 14.38
N PHE A 158 5.12 4.35 13.45
CA PHE A 158 4.25 3.51 12.62
C PHE A 158 4.03 2.12 13.23
N SER A 159 4.66 1.80 14.36
CA SER A 159 4.43 0.53 15.07
C SER A 159 3.00 0.39 15.62
N VAL A 160 2.32 1.52 15.90
CA VAL A 160 0.91 1.56 16.31
C VAL A 160 -0.05 1.04 15.24
N PHE A 161 0.43 1.03 14.01
CA PHE A 161 -0.25 0.72 12.76
C PHE A 161 0.16 -0.67 12.24
N GLN A 162 0.98 -1.42 12.98
CA GLN A 162 1.35 -2.78 12.63
C GLN A 162 0.20 -3.76 12.95
N PRO A 163 -0.09 -4.72 12.06
CA PRO A 163 -1.10 -5.72 12.34
C PRO A 163 -0.57 -6.72 13.38
N SER A 164 -1.13 -6.75 14.58
CA SER A 164 -1.07 -7.96 15.41
C SER A 164 -1.89 -9.02 14.69
N ARG A 165 -1.25 -10.08 14.16
CA ARG A 165 -1.87 -11.24 13.45
C ARG A 165 -3.40 -11.20 13.52
N LEU A 166 -4.04 -10.50 12.58
CA LEU A 166 -5.48 -10.27 12.60
C LEU A 166 -6.14 -11.60 12.26
N THR A 167 -6.52 -12.36 13.29
CA THR A 167 -7.17 -13.68 13.20
C THR A 167 -8.66 -13.58 12.88
N SER A 168 -9.16 -12.38 12.57
CA SER A 168 -10.56 -12.15 12.22
C SER A 168 -10.64 -11.18 11.04
N PRO A 169 -11.59 -11.36 10.10
CA PRO A 169 -11.77 -10.44 9.00
C PRO A 169 -11.93 -9.02 9.56
N PRO A 170 -11.14 -8.04 9.08
CA PRO A 170 -11.25 -6.71 9.62
C PRO A 170 -12.64 -6.17 9.27
N LYS A 171 -13.44 -5.91 10.31
CA LYS A 171 -14.60 -5.02 10.17
C LYS A 171 -14.09 -3.69 9.64
N PHE A 172 -14.64 -3.26 8.50
CA PHE A 172 -14.35 -1.95 7.94
C PHE A 172 -14.67 -0.88 9.00
N LEU A 173 -13.73 0.04 9.20
CA LEU A 173 -13.95 1.25 9.99
C LEU A 173 -14.35 2.33 8.99
N GLY A 174 -15.45 3.02 9.27
CA GLY A 174 -16.00 3.99 8.34
C GLY A 174 -15.18 5.28 8.29
N THR A 175 -14.64 5.70 9.44
CA THR A 175 -14.13 7.06 9.64
C THR A 175 -12.78 7.10 10.36
N THR A 176 -12.14 8.28 10.35
CA THR A 176 -10.93 8.53 11.15
C THR A 176 -11.20 8.39 12.65
N LEU A 177 -12.40 8.78 13.11
CA LEU A 177 -12.81 8.60 14.49
C LEU A 177 -12.87 7.12 14.89
N ASP A 178 -13.44 6.27 14.02
CA ASP A 178 -13.48 4.82 14.25
C ASP A 178 -12.07 4.22 14.37
N LEU A 179 -11.14 4.68 13.51
CA LEU A 179 -9.73 4.30 13.57
C LEU A 179 -9.09 4.67 14.91
N LEU A 180 -9.21 5.93 15.32
CA LEU A 180 -8.62 6.40 16.57
C LEU A 180 -9.21 5.67 17.79
N ALA A 181 -10.54 5.45 17.80
CA ALA A 181 -11.20 4.69 18.85
C ALA A 181 -10.71 3.23 18.91
N LYS A 182 -10.50 2.58 17.76
CA LYS A 182 -9.92 1.24 17.70
C LYS A 182 -8.50 1.22 18.25
N LEU A 183 -7.64 2.15 17.84
CA LEU A 183 -6.25 2.26 18.30
C LEU A 183 -6.19 2.49 19.82
N GLN A 184 -7.05 3.34 20.36
CA GLN A 184 -7.17 3.56 21.81
C GLN A 184 -7.59 2.27 22.53
N LYS A 185 -8.59 1.55 22.00
CA LYS A 185 -9.08 0.29 22.58
C LYS A 185 -7.99 -0.80 22.63
N ILE A 186 -7.09 -0.83 21.66
CA ILE A 186 -5.96 -1.79 21.63
C ILE A 186 -4.69 -1.26 22.32
N GLY A 187 -4.78 -0.15 23.05
CA GLY A 187 -3.66 0.44 23.81
C GLY A 187 -2.58 1.06 22.93
N ARG A 188 -2.85 1.32 21.65
CA ARG A 188 -1.90 1.91 20.69
C ARG A 188 -2.01 3.44 20.58
N LEU A 189 -2.95 4.05 21.29
CA LEU A 189 -3.16 5.49 21.29
C LEU A 189 -3.39 6.02 22.71
N ARG A 190 -2.68 7.09 23.10
CA ARG A 190 -2.86 7.73 24.40
C ARG A 190 -4.13 8.62 24.41
N PRO A 191 -5.04 8.44 25.38
CA PRO A 191 -6.31 9.16 25.41
C PRO A 191 -6.18 10.70 25.52
N ASP A 192 -5.19 11.19 26.26
CA ASP A 192 -4.95 12.62 26.50
C ASP A 192 -4.54 13.36 25.21
N LYS A 193 -3.66 12.74 24.42
CA LYS A 193 -3.20 13.27 23.13
C LYS A 193 -4.33 13.28 22.11
N ALA A 194 -5.08 12.19 22.03
CA ALA A 194 -6.27 12.12 21.19
C ALA A 194 -7.26 13.23 21.55
N GLN A 195 -7.61 13.39 22.83
CA GLN A 195 -8.56 14.41 23.29
C GLN A 195 -8.12 15.85 22.96
N THR A 196 -6.82 16.13 23.08
CA THR A 196 -6.26 17.48 22.85
C THR A 196 -6.27 17.87 21.38
N HIS A 197 -6.01 16.92 20.48
CA HIS A 197 -5.74 17.23 19.07
C HIS A 197 -6.87 16.83 18.11
N LEU A 198 -7.77 15.93 18.51
CA LEU A 198 -8.92 15.49 17.70
C LEU A 198 -9.82 16.65 17.21
N PRO A 199 -10.09 17.72 17.99
CA PRO A 199 -10.91 18.85 17.51
C PRO A 199 -10.33 19.61 16.31
N PHE A 200 -9.05 19.39 15.99
CA PHE A 200 -8.39 20.01 14.84
C PHE A 200 -8.47 19.18 13.55
N ILE A 201 -8.96 17.94 13.64
CA ILE A 201 -9.14 17.01 12.53
C ILE A 201 -10.63 16.82 12.27
N ASP A 202 -11.07 16.84 11.01
CA ASP A 202 -12.42 16.37 10.69
C ASP A 202 -12.46 14.83 10.72
N ALA A 203 -12.51 14.30 11.94
CA ALA A 203 -12.45 12.86 12.17
C ALA A 203 -13.72 12.12 11.72
N THR A 204 -14.79 12.84 11.38
CA THR A 204 -16.05 12.27 10.89
C THR A 204 -16.00 11.92 9.41
N ARG A 205 -14.98 12.44 8.69
CA ARG A 205 -14.80 12.10 7.27
C ARG A 205 -14.50 10.62 7.09
N PRO A 206 -15.05 10.02 6.02
CA PRO A 206 -14.72 8.65 5.65
C PRO A 206 -13.23 8.46 5.43
N LEU A 207 -12.75 7.26 5.71
CA LEU A 207 -11.43 6.85 5.28
C LEU A 207 -11.39 6.75 3.74
N VAL A 208 -10.27 7.12 3.15
CA VAL A 208 -10.03 7.04 1.71
C VAL A 208 -8.99 5.97 1.43
N PHE A 209 -9.12 5.26 0.32
CA PHE A 209 -8.09 4.30 -0.07
C PHE A 209 -6.85 5.06 -0.56
N CYS A 210 -5.68 4.71 -0.03
CA CYS A 210 -4.40 5.29 -0.44
C CYS A 210 -3.44 4.18 -0.87
N HIS A 211 -2.53 4.51 -1.78
CA HIS A 211 -1.37 3.68 -2.09
C HIS A 211 -0.50 3.42 -0.84
N GLY A 212 -0.41 4.41 0.05
CA GLY A 212 0.39 4.33 1.28
C GLY A 212 1.85 4.79 1.08
N ASP A 213 2.44 4.55 -0.10
CA ASP A 213 3.79 5.03 -0.46
C ASP A 213 3.85 5.56 -1.90
N PHE A 214 3.15 6.67 -2.16
CA PHE A 214 3.01 7.22 -3.52
C PHE A 214 4.22 8.09 -3.88
N CYS A 215 5.28 7.46 -4.43
CA CYS A 215 6.57 8.07 -4.78
C CYS A 215 6.97 7.79 -6.24
N PRO A 216 7.94 8.53 -6.81
CA PRO A 216 8.43 8.31 -8.18
C PRO A 216 8.99 6.90 -8.42
N GLU A 217 9.55 6.26 -7.39
CA GLU A 217 10.07 4.90 -7.44
C GLU A 217 8.94 3.88 -7.65
N ASN A 218 7.70 4.22 -7.28
CA ASN A 218 6.54 3.33 -7.39
C ASN A 218 5.66 3.64 -8.62
N ILE A 219 6.12 4.55 -9.50
CA ILE A 219 5.41 4.97 -10.71
C ILE A 219 6.25 4.56 -11.93
N LEU A 220 5.66 3.79 -12.85
CA LEU A 220 6.30 3.40 -14.09
C LEU A 220 5.84 4.30 -15.24
N ILE A 221 6.78 4.68 -16.08
CA ILE A 221 6.58 5.50 -17.28
C ILE A 221 6.93 4.68 -18.53
N HIS A 222 6.05 4.70 -19.52
CA HIS A 222 6.29 4.15 -20.84
C HIS A 222 5.73 5.11 -21.89
N ASP A 223 6.52 5.40 -22.93
CA ASP A 223 6.16 6.31 -24.02
C ASP A 223 5.61 7.68 -23.54
N GLY A 224 6.21 8.22 -22.47
CA GLY A 224 5.85 9.53 -21.92
C GLY A 224 4.50 9.58 -21.18
N ALA A 225 3.96 8.42 -20.78
CA ALA A 225 2.75 8.30 -19.97
C ALA A 225 2.96 7.33 -18.79
N VAL A 226 2.14 7.48 -17.76
CA VAL A 226 2.09 6.53 -16.64
C VAL A 226 1.57 5.20 -17.16
N SER A 227 2.41 4.17 -17.07
CA SER A 227 2.12 2.82 -17.51
C SER A 227 1.88 1.86 -16.35
N GLY A 228 2.18 2.27 -15.13
CA GLY A 228 2.04 1.41 -13.96
C GLY A 228 2.21 2.10 -12.63
N THR A 229 1.59 1.51 -11.61
CA THR A 229 1.78 1.82 -10.19
C THR A 229 2.03 0.50 -9.44
N ILE A 230 3.12 0.45 -8.68
CA ILE A 230 3.64 -0.77 -8.06
C ILE A 230 3.93 -0.56 -6.57
N ASP A 231 4.25 -1.65 -5.87
CA ASP A 231 4.58 -1.65 -4.44
C ASP A 231 3.41 -1.23 -3.51
N TRP A 232 2.30 -1.96 -3.64
CA TRP A 232 1.06 -1.73 -2.89
C TRP A 232 1.09 -2.30 -1.46
N GLU A 233 2.28 -2.57 -0.89
CA GLU A 233 2.42 -3.29 0.38
C GLU A 233 1.87 -2.53 1.60
N VAL A 234 1.80 -1.20 1.49
CA VAL A 234 1.28 -0.27 2.51
C VAL A 234 -0.10 0.28 2.15
N ALA A 235 -0.73 -0.22 1.09
CA ALA A 235 -2.03 0.29 0.65
C ALA A 235 -3.16 -0.06 1.62
N GLY A 236 -4.15 0.83 1.74
CA GLY A 236 -5.23 0.67 2.70
C GLY A 236 -6.15 1.88 2.77
N TRP A 237 -7.17 1.80 3.63
CA TRP A 237 -8.08 2.91 3.90
C TRP A 237 -7.58 3.73 5.08
N TYR A 238 -7.20 4.97 4.80
CA TYR A 238 -6.57 5.87 5.75
C TYR A 238 -7.35 7.19 5.88
N PRO A 239 -7.07 8.02 6.90
CA PRO A 239 -7.59 9.38 6.93
C PRO A 239 -7.29 10.13 5.62
N TYR A 240 -8.19 11.01 5.18
CA TYR A 240 -8.09 11.70 3.89
C TYR A 240 -6.80 12.49 3.67
N PHE A 241 -6.12 12.89 4.74
CA PHE A 241 -4.85 13.61 4.73
C PHE A 241 -3.62 12.69 4.80
N TRP A 242 -3.81 11.37 4.81
CA TRP A 242 -2.73 10.40 5.02
C TRP A 242 -1.60 10.52 4.02
N THR A 243 -1.90 10.61 2.71
CA THR A 243 -0.88 10.75 1.67
C THR A 243 -0.01 12.00 1.89
N ALA A 244 -0.62 13.11 2.32
CA ALA A 244 0.10 14.34 2.64
C ALA A 244 0.99 14.17 3.88
N TRP A 245 0.43 13.59 4.94
CA TRP A 245 1.11 13.39 6.23
C TRP A 245 2.27 12.39 6.13
N PHE A 246 2.02 11.22 5.54
CA PHE A 246 3.03 10.18 5.35
C PHE A 246 4.17 10.70 4.46
N GLY A 247 3.81 11.38 3.37
CA GLY A 247 4.76 12.04 2.47
C GLY A 247 5.69 13.06 3.16
N ALA A 248 5.16 13.81 4.13
CA ALA A 248 5.93 14.79 4.89
C ALA A 248 6.81 14.17 5.99
N THR A 249 6.42 13.02 6.55
CA THR A 249 7.00 12.47 7.78
C THR A 249 8.09 11.42 7.55
N THR A 250 7.96 10.56 6.54
CA THR A 250 8.93 9.46 6.34
C THR A 250 10.21 9.89 5.66
N GLY A 251 10.27 11.08 5.07
CA GLY A 251 11.47 11.57 4.39
C GLY A 251 11.90 10.73 3.18
N ASN A 252 11.16 9.67 2.81
CA ASN A 252 11.31 8.85 1.61
C ASN A 252 11.36 9.70 0.32
N PHE A 253 10.99 10.97 0.40
CA PHE A 253 10.81 11.91 -0.71
C PHE A 253 11.87 13.01 -0.78
N LYS A 254 12.89 12.99 0.09
CA LYS A 254 13.88 14.10 0.19
C LYS A 254 14.96 14.10 -0.89
N ASN A 255 15.04 13.06 -1.73
CA ASN A 255 16.12 12.93 -2.70
C ASN A 255 15.80 13.55 -4.08
N HIS A 256 14.53 13.81 -4.40
CA HIS A 256 14.12 14.41 -5.68
C HIS A 256 13.48 15.80 -5.47
N ARG A 257 14.24 16.86 -5.76
CA ARG A 257 13.78 18.25 -5.64
C ARG A 257 12.53 18.52 -6.50
N ILE A 258 12.51 17.99 -7.73
CA ILE A 258 11.39 18.16 -8.66
C ILE A 258 10.14 17.45 -8.13
N TRP A 259 10.29 16.24 -7.58
CA TRP A 259 9.16 15.54 -6.96
C TRP A 259 8.53 16.33 -5.81
N SER A 260 9.35 16.95 -4.95
CA SER A 260 8.84 17.75 -3.84
C SER A 260 7.95 18.90 -4.31
N ASP A 261 8.32 19.53 -5.42
CA ASP A 261 7.52 20.57 -6.07
C ASP A 261 6.23 20.00 -6.67
N TRP A 262 6.29 18.91 -7.44
CA TRP A 262 5.10 18.26 -8.01
C TRP A 262 4.12 17.83 -6.91
N ARG A 263 4.62 17.23 -5.83
CA ARG A 263 3.83 16.78 -4.67
C ARG A 263 3.01 17.92 -4.08
N SER A 264 3.60 19.11 -3.94
CA SER A 264 2.92 20.29 -3.38
C SER A 264 1.74 20.78 -4.22
N ARG A 265 1.71 20.42 -5.51
CA ARG A 265 0.63 20.74 -6.47
C ARG A 265 -0.38 19.61 -6.61
N LEU A 266 0.07 18.37 -6.47
CA LEU A 266 -0.74 17.16 -6.66
C LEU A 266 -1.55 16.79 -5.42
N ILE A 267 -1.01 17.02 -4.22
CA ILE A 267 -1.59 16.57 -2.96
C ILE A 267 -1.91 17.80 -2.11
N GLU A 268 -3.18 17.92 -1.74
CA GLU A 268 -3.61 18.95 -0.79
C GLU A 268 -2.85 18.75 0.55
N PRO A 269 -2.24 19.81 1.10
CA PRO A 269 -1.28 19.65 2.19
C PRO A 269 -1.95 19.28 3.53
N TYR A 270 -3.23 19.65 3.71
CA TYR A 270 -3.98 19.41 4.95
C TYR A 270 -3.20 19.78 6.22
N ASP A 271 -2.48 20.91 6.21
CA ASP A 271 -1.46 21.25 7.22
C ASP A 271 -1.99 21.15 8.66
N LYS A 272 -3.23 21.62 8.88
CA LYS A 272 -3.89 21.58 10.20
C LYS A 272 -4.09 20.13 10.66
N ASP A 273 -4.66 19.29 9.81
CA ASP A 273 -4.94 17.89 10.11
C ASP A 273 -3.65 17.08 10.26
N CYS A 274 -2.70 17.27 9.36
CA CYS A 274 -1.38 16.63 9.42
C CYS A 274 -0.63 17.00 10.71
N THR A 275 -0.67 18.27 11.12
CA THR A 275 -0.03 18.74 12.36
C THR A 275 -0.72 18.13 13.59
N ALA A 276 -2.05 18.17 13.63
CA ALA A 276 -2.82 17.60 14.72
C ALA A 276 -2.60 16.09 14.84
N PHE A 277 -2.67 15.36 13.73
CA PHE A 277 -2.41 13.92 13.67
C PHE A 277 -0.96 13.61 14.07
N GLY A 278 0.00 14.41 13.61
CA GLY A 278 1.39 14.36 14.05
C GLY A 278 1.52 14.45 15.57
N HIS A 279 0.79 15.35 16.23
CA HIS A 279 0.81 15.46 17.70
C HIS A 279 0.07 14.32 18.42
N ILE A 280 -1.00 13.76 17.82
CA ILE A 280 -1.69 12.58 18.36
C ILE A 280 -0.72 11.40 18.46
N PHE A 281 0.14 11.24 17.45
CA PHE A 281 1.07 10.12 17.38
C PHE A 281 2.50 10.48 17.83
N ALA A 282 2.83 11.76 18.05
CA ALA A 282 4.11 12.17 18.61
C ALA A 282 4.32 11.47 19.97
N GLN A 283 5.37 10.66 20.07
CA GLN A 283 5.67 9.81 21.24
C GLN A 283 4.71 8.65 21.47
N ALA A 284 4.00 8.18 20.43
CA ALA A 284 3.37 6.86 20.43
C ALA A 284 4.43 5.74 20.34
N GLU A 285 5.43 5.80 21.22
CA GLU A 285 6.13 4.60 21.65
C GLU A 285 5.11 3.79 22.46
N VAL A 286 4.97 2.53 22.08
CA VAL A 286 4.05 1.53 22.61
C VAL A 286 3.69 1.82 24.08
N TRP A 287 2.46 2.27 24.32
CA TRP A 287 1.93 2.33 25.67
C TRP A 287 1.58 0.91 26.10
N THR A 288 2.44 0.31 26.93
CA THR A 288 2.05 -0.83 27.76
C THR A 288 1.39 -0.29 29.02
N PRO A 289 0.17 -0.75 29.37
CA PRO A 289 -0.48 -0.43 30.64
C PRO A 289 0.41 -0.68 31.86
#